data_AF-A0A1A9A4B4-F1
#
_entry.id   AF-A0A1A9A4B4-F1
#
_cell.length_a   1.000
_cell.length_b   1.000
_cell.length_c   1.000
_cell.angle_alpha   90.00
_cell.angle_beta   90.00
_cell.angle_gamma   90.00
#
_symmetry.space_group_name_H-M   'P 1'
#
loop_
_entity.id
_entity.type
_entity.pdbx_description
1 polymer ?
#
loop_
_entity_poly.entity_id
_entity_poly.type
_entity_poly.pdbx_seq_one_letter_code
_entity_poly.pdbx_strand_id
1 'polypeptide(L)'
;MSMTEDDLPSVKFENEIKHVINYSELESYVKNHTSDQEINIWIQNFKSKVGQYLTDSSKTSSFSYNKRCKDIDHLLNRIKDKLYSLTDELTKQFKWTDEIKFWGDDYFKHDIYLKCKEHDKYMDPELKGLYDFCEDEIFIKSKQNDIERSFQCEKIIANMSARKEKLKPNREMFKRKFQLTPIPDIPCNPEILERTLPSYKCKFSDKRTLEGDTLSSDVNNDHSESLSRASRAQSPTSYGDLPDEKQGSPAM
;
A
#
# COMPACT_ATOMS: atom_id res chain seq x y z
N MET A 1 -11.68 13.51 -7.18
CA MET A 1 -10.80 12.79 -6.24
C MET A 1 -9.36 13.18 -6.57
N SER A 2 -8.56 13.56 -5.58
CA SER A 2 -7.17 13.98 -5.80
C SER A 2 -6.25 12.76 -5.73
N MET A 3 -5.27 12.66 -6.63
CA MET A 3 -4.31 11.56 -6.63
C MET A 3 -3.41 11.58 -5.40
N THR A 4 -3.14 10.41 -4.84
CA THR A 4 -2.31 10.21 -3.66
C THR A 4 -1.21 9.18 -3.93
N GLU A 5 -0.30 8.98 -2.97
CA GLU A 5 0.70 7.90 -3.04
C GLU A 5 0.05 6.50 -3.13
N ASP A 6 -1.08 6.30 -2.46
CA ASP A 6 -1.81 5.03 -2.45
C ASP A 6 -2.50 4.73 -3.80
N ASP A 7 -2.57 5.73 -4.69
CA ASP A 7 -3.07 5.55 -6.06
C ASP A 7 -1.97 5.10 -7.03
N LEU A 8 -0.69 5.08 -6.62
CA LEU A 8 0.39 4.55 -7.43
C LEU A 8 0.19 3.03 -7.62
N PRO A 9 0.22 2.50 -8.86
CA PRO A 9 -0.17 1.11 -9.13
C PRO A 9 0.54 0.05 -8.28
N SER A 10 1.85 0.21 -8.03
CA SER A 10 2.61 -0.76 -7.25
C SER A 10 2.22 -0.71 -5.76
N VAL A 11 2.03 0.50 -5.22
CA VAL A 11 1.63 0.74 -3.82
C VAL A 11 0.20 0.28 -3.59
N LYS A 12 -0.70 0.66 -4.50
CA LYS A 12 -2.11 0.30 -4.48
C LYS A 12 -2.28 -1.21 -4.39
N PHE A 13 -1.62 -1.94 -5.29
CA PHE A 13 -1.70 -3.40 -5.29
C PHE A 13 -1.17 -4.01 -3.99
N GLU A 14 0.02 -3.59 -3.53
CA GLU A 14 0.63 -4.12 -2.31
C GLU A 14 -0.28 -3.87 -1.10
N ASN A 15 -0.87 -2.68 -1.00
CA ASN A 15 -1.79 -2.33 0.09
C ASN A 15 -3.09 -3.13 0.02
N GLU A 16 -3.72 -3.21 -1.16
CA GLU A 16 -4.96 -3.96 -1.35
C GLU A 16 -4.78 -5.44 -1.03
N ILE A 17 -3.76 -6.09 -1.59
CA ILE A 17 -3.57 -7.53 -1.39
C ILE A 17 -3.19 -7.84 0.07
N LYS A 18 -2.36 -7.02 0.71
CA LYS A 18 -2.03 -7.20 2.14
C LYS A 18 -3.24 -7.03 3.03
N HIS A 19 -4.10 -6.07 2.72
CA HIS A 19 -5.35 -5.87 3.45
C HIS A 19 -6.28 -7.07 3.29
N VAL A 20 -6.46 -7.55 2.06
CA VAL A 20 -7.29 -8.73 1.73
C VAL A 20 -6.84 -9.95 2.54
N ILE A 21 -5.54 -10.23 2.62
CA ILE A 21 -5.03 -11.43 3.29
C ILE A 21 -4.76 -11.26 4.78
N ASN A 22 -5.06 -10.09 5.35
CA ASN A 22 -4.66 -9.73 6.70
C ASN A 22 -3.17 -10.04 6.96
N TYR A 23 -2.29 -9.50 6.10
CA TYR A 23 -0.87 -9.84 6.14
C TYR A 23 -0.20 -9.48 7.48
N SER A 24 -0.70 -8.42 8.14
CA SER A 24 -0.24 -8.02 9.48
C SER A 24 -0.44 -9.11 10.54
N GLU A 25 -1.51 -9.91 10.44
CA GLU A 25 -1.73 -11.04 11.33
C GLU A 25 -0.64 -12.10 11.14
N LEU A 26 -0.34 -12.48 9.89
CA LEU A 26 0.77 -13.39 9.60
C LEU A 26 2.11 -12.84 10.09
N GLU A 27 2.38 -11.55 9.89
CA GLU A 27 3.62 -10.92 10.34
C GLU A 27 3.78 -10.98 11.87
N SER A 28 2.67 -10.86 12.60
CA SER A 28 2.63 -10.91 14.07
C SER A 28 2.92 -12.30 14.66
N TYR A 29 2.82 -13.38 13.86
CA TYR A 29 3.04 -14.74 14.33
C TYR A 29 4.50 -14.96 14.78
N VAL A 30 4.64 -15.66 15.89
CA VAL A 30 5.91 -15.87 16.59
C VAL A 30 6.24 -17.37 16.58
N LYS A 31 7.49 -17.67 16.23
CA LYS A 31 8.03 -19.03 16.15
C LYS A 31 7.78 -19.80 17.45
N ASN A 32 7.25 -21.01 17.33
CA ASN A 32 6.94 -21.92 18.45
C ASN A 32 5.94 -21.36 19.51
N HIS A 33 5.29 -20.22 19.24
CA HIS A 33 4.29 -19.61 20.11
C HIS A 33 2.90 -19.57 19.48
N THR A 34 2.83 -19.29 18.18
CA THR A 34 1.57 -19.36 17.43
C THR A 34 1.15 -20.81 17.26
N SER A 35 -0.12 -21.11 17.53
CA SER A 35 -0.65 -22.47 17.42
C SER A 35 -0.80 -22.89 15.96
N ASP A 36 -0.66 -24.20 15.71
CA ASP A 36 -0.92 -24.78 14.38
C ASP A 36 -2.33 -24.44 13.89
N GLN A 37 -3.31 -24.34 14.80
CA GLN A 37 -4.69 -23.99 14.47
C GLN A 37 -4.81 -22.57 13.92
N GLU A 38 -4.18 -21.59 14.55
CA GLU A 38 -4.18 -20.19 14.08
C GLU A 38 -3.54 -20.07 12.68
N ILE A 39 -2.43 -20.78 12.46
CA ILE A 39 -1.74 -20.81 11.17
C ILE A 39 -2.63 -21.44 10.09
N ASN A 40 -3.26 -22.58 10.39
CA ASN A 40 -4.14 -23.25 9.44
C ASN A 40 -5.38 -22.40 9.09
N ILE A 41 -5.97 -21.72 10.09
CA ILE A 41 -7.09 -20.78 9.87
C ILE A 41 -6.66 -19.65 8.95
N TRP A 42 -5.50 -19.06 9.20
CA TRP A 42 -4.95 -18.00 8.35
C TRP A 42 -4.74 -18.48 6.92
N ILE A 43 -4.17 -19.68 6.72
CA ILE A 43 -3.97 -20.28 5.40
C ILE A 43 -5.30 -20.45 4.66
N GLN A 44 -6.37 -20.95 5.30
CA GLN A 44 -7.68 -21.08 4.64
C GLN A 44 -8.29 -19.71 4.27
N ASN A 45 -8.15 -18.73 5.16
CA ASN A 45 -8.61 -17.36 4.89
C ASN A 45 -7.84 -16.73 3.73
N PHE A 46 -6.52 -16.93 3.68
CA PHE A 46 -5.68 -16.50 2.58
C PHE A 46 -6.19 -17.05 1.24
N LYS A 47 -6.38 -18.38 1.12
CA LYS A 47 -6.79 -19.02 -0.14
C LYS A 47 -8.11 -18.48 -0.68
N SER A 48 -9.10 -18.36 0.20
CA SER A 48 -10.45 -17.90 -0.18
C SER A 48 -10.45 -16.43 -0.60
N LYS A 49 -9.82 -15.57 0.21
CA LYS A 49 -9.83 -14.11 -0.02
C LYS A 49 -8.98 -13.70 -1.21
N VAL A 50 -7.79 -14.30 -1.41
CA VAL A 50 -6.97 -14.01 -2.59
C VAL A 50 -7.65 -14.48 -3.85
N GLY A 51 -8.21 -15.68 -3.87
CA GLY A 51 -8.93 -16.20 -5.03
C GLY A 51 -10.06 -15.27 -5.47
N GLN A 52 -10.83 -14.74 -4.51
CA GLN A 52 -11.87 -13.75 -4.79
C GLN A 52 -11.29 -12.42 -5.31
N TYR A 53 -10.29 -11.84 -4.62
CA TYR A 53 -9.68 -10.58 -5.03
C TYR A 53 -9.10 -10.64 -6.45
N LEU A 54 -8.38 -11.71 -6.79
CA LEU A 54 -7.79 -11.89 -8.12
C LEU A 54 -8.86 -12.08 -9.20
N THR A 55 -9.94 -12.80 -8.89
CA THR A 55 -11.10 -12.96 -9.79
C THR A 55 -11.82 -11.62 -10.05
N ASP A 56 -11.96 -10.77 -9.04
CA ASP A 56 -12.69 -9.50 -9.17
C ASP A 56 -11.83 -8.38 -9.78
N SER A 57 -10.55 -8.30 -9.40
CA SER A 57 -9.60 -7.32 -9.94
C SER A 57 -9.26 -7.58 -11.41
N SER A 58 -9.16 -8.84 -11.82
CA SER A 58 -8.91 -9.21 -13.23
C SER A 58 -10.07 -8.84 -14.17
N LYS A 59 -11.30 -8.75 -13.66
CA LYS A 59 -12.48 -8.30 -14.42
C LYS A 59 -12.56 -6.78 -14.59
N THR A 60 -11.87 -6.02 -13.74
CA THR A 60 -12.11 -4.58 -13.59
C THR A 60 -10.89 -3.70 -13.83
N SER A 61 -9.70 -4.28 -14.00
CA SER A 61 -8.45 -3.53 -14.04
C SER A 61 -7.77 -3.51 -15.41
N SER A 62 -7.05 -2.41 -15.66
CA SER A 62 -6.11 -2.24 -16.78
C SER A 62 -4.69 -2.71 -16.43
N PHE A 63 -4.55 -3.71 -15.53
CA PHE A 63 -3.23 -4.06 -15.00
C PHE A 63 -2.32 -4.68 -16.04
N SER A 64 -1.03 -4.44 -15.84
CA SER A 64 0.07 -5.15 -16.48
C SER A 64 0.05 -6.61 -16.03
N TYR A 65 -0.48 -7.48 -16.89
CA TYR A 65 -0.71 -8.90 -16.64
C TYR A 65 0.52 -9.68 -16.14
N ASN A 66 1.65 -9.65 -16.85
CA ASN A 66 2.83 -10.44 -16.47
C ASN A 66 3.50 -9.86 -15.22
N LYS A 67 3.49 -8.53 -15.06
CA LYS A 67 3.98 -7.90 -13.83
C LYS A 67 3.17 -8.34 -12.62
N ARG A 68 1.83 -8.35 -12.75
CA ARG A 68 0.93 -8.79 -11.69
C ARG A 68 1.17 -10.25 -11.31
N CYS A 69 1.41 -11.13 -12.29
CA CYS A 69 1.78 -12.51 -12.01
C CYS A 69 3.07 -12.62 -11.18
N LYS A 70 4.10 -11.85 -11.53
CA LYS A 70 5.36 -11.81 -10.79
C LYS A 70 5.22 -11.24 -9.38
N ASP A 71 4.39 -10.21 -9.23
CA ASP A 71 4.06 -9.64 -7.91
C ASP A 71 3.39 -10.68 -7.01
N ILE A 72 2.42 -11.43 -7.54
CA ILE A 72 1.72 -12.45 -6.77
C ILE A 72 2.68 -13.60 -6.42
N ASP A 73 3.47 -14.11 -7.36
CA ASP A 73 4.47 -15.15 -7.04
C ASP A 73 5.46 -14.68 -5.96
N HIS A 74 5.92 -13.42 -6.04
CA HIS A 74 6.77 -12.83 -5.01
C HIS A 74 6.09 -12.81 -3.63
N LEU A 75 4.80 -12.42 -3.57
CA LEU A 75 4.01 -12.47 -2.34
C LEU A 75 3.88 -13.90 -1.80
N LEU A 76 3.58 -14.88 -2.66
CA LEU A 76 3.49 -16.29 -2.27
C LEU A 76 4.81 -16.81 -1.69
N ASN A 77 5.94 -16.42 -2.27
CA ASN A 77 7.26 -16.78 -1.73
C ASN A 77 7.49 -16.16 -0.35
N ARG A 78 7.17 -14.87 -0.15
CA ARG A 78 7.28 -14.23 1.17
C ARG A 78 6.39 -14.88 2.22
N ILE A 79 5.18 -15.28 1.86
CA ILE A 79 4.27 -16.00 2.75
C ILE A 79 4.89 -17.34 3.15
N LYS A 80 5.39 -18.12 2.18
CA LYS A 80 6.06 -19.40 2.45
C LYS A 80 7.28 -19.23 3.34
N ASP A 81 8.12 -18.23 3.10
CA ASP A 81 9.32 -17.96 3.92
C ASP A 81 8.91 -17.63 5.36
N LYS A 82 7.86 -16.82 5.55
CA LYS A 82 7.32 -16.53 6.87
C LYS A 82 6.78 -17.78 7.54
N LEU A 83 5.94 -18.58 6.86
CA LEU A 83 5.40 -19.84 7.41
C LEU A 83 6.51 -20.83 7.78
N TYR A 84 7.52 -20.96 6.93
CA TYR A 84 8.69 -21.80 7.16
C TYR A 84 9.43 -21.40 8.44
N SER A 85 9.52 -20.10 8.72
CA SER A 85 10.19 -19.58 9.92
C SER A 85 9.43 -19.78 11.24
N LEU A 86 8.15 -20.18 11.20
CA LEU A 86 7.30 -20.28 12.40
C LEU A 86 7.52 -21.56 13.21
N THR A 87 8.25 -22.54 12.68
CA THR A 87 8.50 -23.82 13.35
C THR A 87 9.83 -24.42 12.90
N ASP A 88 10.43 -25.27 13.74
CA ASP A 88 11.58 -26.11 13.36
C ASP A 88 11.15 -27.51 12.89
N GLU A 89 9.86 -27.85 13.01
CA GLU A 89 9.34 -29.14 12.59
C GLU A 89 9.19 -29.19 11.06
N LEU A 90 10.11 -29.91 10.39
CA LEU A 90 10.12 -30.06 8.94
C LEU A 90 8.76 -30.48 8.37
N THR A 91 8.06 -31.40 9.01
CA THR A 91 6.74 -31.86 8.55
C THR A 91 5.71 -30.73 8.50
N LYS A 92 5.73 -29.82 9.48
CA LYS A 92 4.83 -28.66 9.51
C LYS A 92 5.24 -27.61 8.49
N GLN A 93 6.54 -27.34 8.37
CA GLN A 93 7.08 -26.45 7.35
C GLN A 93 6.61 -26.87 5.96
N PHE A 94 6.87 -28.13 5.58
CA PHE A 94 6.45 -28.67 4.28
C PHE A 94 4.95 -28.59 4.09
N LYS A 95 4.15 -29.02 5.09
CA LYS A 95 2.69 -28.98 5.03
C LYS A 95 2.19 -27.57 4.70
N TRP A 96 2.63 -26.56 5.46
CA TRP A 96 2.16 -25.19 5.26
C TRP A 96 2.63 -24.58 3.94
N THR A 97 3.90 -24.79 3.57
CA THR A 97 4.44 -24.21 2.32
C THR A 97 3.87 -24.88 1.07
N ASP A 98 3.66 -26.20 1.12
CA ASP A 98 3.05 -26.95 0.02
C ASP A 98 1.59 -26.56 -0.15
N GLU A 99 0.88 -26.32 0.94
CA GLU A 99 -0.51 -25.89 0.89
C GLU A 99 -0.70 -24.54 0.17
N ILE A 100 0.23 -23.60 0.37
CA ILE A 100 0.26 -22.33 -0.38
C ILE A 100 0.66 -22.55 -1.85
N LYS A 101 1.66 -23.41 -2.09
CA LYS A 101 2.13 -23.73 -3.44
C LYS A 101 1.03 -24.38 -4.28
N PHE A 102 0.41 -25.45 -3.78
CA PHE A 102 -0.65 -26.17 -4.47
C PHE A 102 -1.85 -25.29 -4.77
N TRP A 103 -2.23 -24.42 -3.84
CA TRP A 103 -3.30 -23.46 -4.10
C TRP A 103 -2.93 -22.49 -5.24
N GLY A 104 -1.71 -21.96 -5.25
CA GLY A 104 -1.26 -21.05 -6.31
C GLY A 104 -1.23 -21.75 -7.68
N ASP A 105 -0.64 -22.93 -7.74
CA ASP A 105 -0.54 -23.74 -8.97
C ASP A 105 -1.94 -24.10 -9.50
N ASP A 106 -2.88 -24.46 -8.62
CA ASP A 106 -4.26 -24.78 -8.98
C ASP A 106 -5.05 -23.54 -9.45
N TYR A 107 -4.93 -22.42 -8.73
CA TYR A 107 -5.64 -21.18 -9.06
C TYR A 107 -5.24 -20.67 -10.46
N PHE A 108 -3.94 -20.55 -10.74
CA PHE A 108 -3.47 -20.02 -12.03
C PHE A 108 -3.70 -20.96 -13.21
N LYS A 109 -3.87 -22.26 -12.95
CA LYS A 109 -4.23 -23.24 -13.99
C LYS A 109 -5.68 -23.10 -14.43
N HIS A 110 -6.58 -22.77 -13.51
CA HIS A 110 -8.02 -22.79 -13.75
C HIS A 110 -8.65 -21.40 -13.94
N ASP A 111 -8.02 -20.33 -13.46
CA ASP A 111 -8.53 -18.98 -13.63
C ASP A 111 -8.48 -18.55 -15.10
N ILE A 112 -9.59 -18.04 -15.62
CA ILE A 112 -9.72 -17.65 -17.04
C ILE A 112 -9.24 -16.22 -17.30
N TYR A 113 -9.11 -15.40 -16.27
CA TYR A 113 -8.82 -13.97 -16.34
C TYR A 113 -7.37 -13.63 -15.98
N LEU A 114 -6.72 -14.43 -15.11
CA LEU A 114 -5.31 -14.30 -14.73
C LEU A 114 -4.57 -15.65 -14.83
N LYS A 115 -4.12 -16.01 -16.04
CA LYS A 115 -3.29 -17.20 -16.30
C LYS A 115 -1.80 -16.88 -16.21
N CYS A 116 -1.26 -16.91 -15.00
CA CYS A 116 0.18 -16.81 -14.84
C CYS A 116 0.85 -18.05 -15.43
N LYS A 117 1.91 -17.85 -16.22
CA LYS A 117 2.70 -18.97 -16.73
C LYS A 117 3.48 -19.58 -15.58
N GLU A 118 3.64 -20.90 -15.62
CA GLU A 118 4.59 -21.58 -14.75
C GLU A 118 5.95 -20.88 -14.91
N HIS A 119 6.55 -20.47 -13.78
CA HIS A 119 7.78 -19.66 -13.71
C HIS A 119 7.65 -18.15 -13.98
N ASP A 120 6.47 -17.54 -13.81
CA ASP A 120 6.32 -16.09 -13.68
C ASP A 120 6.85 -15.57 -12.34
N LYS A 121 8.13 -15.86 -12.04
CA LYS A 121 8.84 -15.38 -10.85
C LYS A 121 9.77 -14.24 -11.23
N TYR A 122 10.12 -13.42 -10.27
CA TYR A 122 11.34 -12.63 -10.40
C TYR A 122 12.53 -13.58 -10.27
N MET A 123 13.44 -13.59 -11.26
CA MET A 123 14.69 -14.34 -11.13
C MET A 123 15.55 -13.80 -9.98
N ASP A 124 15.40 -12.50 -9.69
CA ASP A 124 15.97 -11.87 -8.51
C ASP A 124 14.88 -11.05 -7.81
N PRO A 125 14.57 -11.34 -6.53
CA PRO A 125 13.63 -10.56 -5.74
C PRO A 125 13.88 -9.05 -5.75
N GLU A 126 15.14 -8.61 -5.87
CA GLU A 126 15.51 -7.20 -5.90
C GLU A 126 15.02 -6.48 -7.18
N LEU A 127 14.78 -7.21 -8.27
CA LEU A 127 14.20 -6.64 -9.49
C LEU A 127 12.78 -6.12 -9.27
N LYS A 128 12.05 -6.66 -8.28
CA LYS A 128 10.69 -6.18 -7.97
C LYS A 128 10.68 -4.68 -7.72
N GLY A 129 11.60 -4.17 -6.91
CA GLY A 129 11.66 -2.74 -6.59
C GLY A 129 11.91 -1.86 -7.82
N LEU A 130 12.73 -2.33 -8.77
CA LEU A 130 12.96 -1.64 -10.04
C LEU A 130 11.69 -1.62 -10.92
N TYR A 131 11.01 -2.75 -11.05
CA TYR A 131 9.78 -2.82 -11.85
C TYR A 131 8.62 -2.04 -11.23
N ASP A 132 8.49 -2.05 -9.91
CA ASP A 132 7.55 -1.20 -9.19
C ASP A 132 7.84 0.28 -9.44
N PHE A 133 9.11 0.69 -9.42
CA PHE A 133 9.51 2.05 -9.74
C PHE A 133 9.16 2.43 -11.18
N CYS A 134 9.45 1.57 -12.14
CA CYS A 134 9.11 1.79 -13.55
C CYS A 134 7.60 1.86 -13.80
N GLU A 135 6.81 0.97 -13.20
CA GLU A 135 5.34 0.98 -13.30
C GLU A 135 4.78 2.32 -12.80
N ASP A 136 5.22 2.77 -11.63
CA ASP A 136 4.73 4.02 -11.06
C ASP A 136 5.22 5.23 -11.85
N GLU A 137 6.44 5.22 -12.38
CA GLU A 137 6.95 6.31 -13.22
C GLU A 137 6.15 6.46 -14.52
N ILE A 138 5.81 5.33 -15.17
CA ILE A 138 4.93 5.30 -16.35
C ILE A 138 3.55 5.87 -15.99
N PHE A 139 2.98 5.42 -14.88
CA PHE A 139 1.68 5.90 -14.42
C PHE A 139 1.69 7.40 -14.12
N ILE A 140 2.68 7.88 -13.37
CA ILE A 140 2.84 9.30 -13.04
C ILE A 140 2.95 10.16 -14.31
N LYS A 141 3.73 9.72 -15.31
CA LYS A 141 3.82 10.42 -16.60
C LYS A 141 2.46 10.45 -17.32
N SER A 142 1.73 9.35 -17.32
CA SER A 142 0.40 9.28 -17.94
C SER A 142 -0.65 10.16 -17.24
N LYS A 143 -0.44 10.45 -15.95
CA LYS A 143 -1.33 11.25 -15.09
C LYS A 143 -0.71 12.57 -14.63
N GLN A 144 0.28 13.08 -15.36
CA GLN A 144 1.07 14.24 -14.93
C GLN A 144 0.19 15.44 -14.53
N ASN A 145 -0.81 15.80 -15.34
CA ASN A 145 -1.69 16.93 -15.05
C ASN A 145 -2.51 16.74 -13.76
N ASP A 146 -2.94 15.51 -13.47
CA ASP A 146 -3.73 15.20 -12.27
C ASP A 146 -2.85 15.23 -11.02
N ILE A 147 -1.60 14.76 -11.15
CA ILE A 147 -0.60 14.79 -10.08
C ILE A 147 -0.15 16.21 -9.79
N GLU A 148 0.17 17.02 -10.81
CA GLU A 148 0.60 18.41 -10.62
C GLU A 148 -0.45 19.27 -9.91
N ARG A 149 -1.74 18.92 -10.06
CA ARG A 149 -2.87 19.58 -9.39
C ARG A 149 -3.20 18.99 -8.02
N SER A 150 -2.62 17.83 -7.68
CA SER A 150 -2.87 17.18 -6.40
C SER A 150 -2.20 17.92 -5.26
N PHE A 151 -2.90 18.01 -4.13
CA PHE A 151 -2.30 18.48 -2.87
C PHE A 151 -1.17 17.56 -2.37
N GLN A 152 -1.08 16.32 -2.88
CA GLN A 152 -0.01 15.37 -2.57
C GLN A 152 1.11 15.32 -3.63
N CYS A 153 1.11 16.24 -4.61
CA CYS A 153 2.12 16.27 -5.67
C CYS A 153 3.56 16.15 -5.14
N GLU A 154 3.92 16.98 -4.16
CA GLU A 154 5.27 16.97 -3.57
C GLU A 154 5.58 15.66 -2.86
N LYS A 155 4.60 15.09 -2.13
CA LYS A 155 4.76 13.82 -1.44
C LYS A 155 5.01 12.67 -2.42
N ILE A 156 4.26 12.62 -3.53
CA ILE A 156 4.44 11.62 -4.58
C ILE A 156 5.85 11.74 -5.19
N ILE A 157 6.31 12.95 -5.51
CA ILE A 157 7.65 13.17 -6.08
C ILE A 157 8.75 12.80 -5.08
N ALA A 158 8.57 13.13 -3.80
CA ALA A 158 9.50 12.78 -2.74
C ALA A 158 9.58 11.24 -2.57
N ASN A 159 8.45 10.54 -2.60
CA ASN A 159 8.41 9.07 -2.57
C ASN A 159 9.20 8.46 -3.75
N MET A 160 8.94 8.93 -4.98
CA MET A 160 9.65 8.47 -6.17
C MET A 160 11.15 8.73 -6.08
N SER A 161 11.54 9.91 -5.59
CA SER A 161 12.95 10.28 -5.39
C SER A 161 13.61 9.35 -4.37
N ALA A 162 12.96 9.10 -3.23
CA ALA A 162 13.50 8.23 -2.19
C ALA A 162 13.66 6.77 -2.67
N ARG A 163 12.68 6.25 -3.43
CA ARG A 163 12.76 4.89 -4.01
C ARG A 163 13.87 4.80 -5.04
N LYS A 164 14.03 5.82 -5.88
CA LYS A 164 15.14 5.90 -6.84
C LYS A 164 16.50 5.84 -6.13
N GLU A 165 16.71 6.62 -5.07
CA GLU A 165 17.97 6.60 -4.32
C GLU A 165 18.24 5.24 -3.67
N LYS A 166 17.21 4.54 -3.18
CA LYS A 166 17.35 3.18 -2.64
C LYS A 166 17.75 2.15 -3.70
N LEU A 167 17.35 2.35 -4.96
CA LEU A 167 17.64 1.42 -6.06
C LEU A 167 19.00 1.68 -6.72
N LYS A 168 19.51 2.91 -6.69
CA LYS A 168 20.78 3.30 -7.32
C LYS A 168 22.00 2.43 -6.98
N PRO A 169 22.21 1.97 -5.73
CA PRO A 169 23.34 1.10 -5.40
C PRO A 169 23.38 -0.19 -6.24
N ASN A 170 22.22 -0.71 -6.62
CA ASN A 170 22.06 -2.00 -7.31
C ASN A 170 21.98 -1.86 -8.84
N ARG A 171 22.22 -0.66 -9.40
CA ARG A 171 22.05 -0.36 -10.83
C ARG A 171 22.79 -1.32 -11.77
N GLU A 172 24.03 -1.69 -11.46
CA GLU A 172 24.85 -2.51 -12.36
C GLU A 172 24.36 -3.96 -12.36
N MET A 173 23.86 -4.43 -11.22
CA MET A 173 23.17 -5.70 -11.13
C MET A 173 21.88 -5.68 -11.96
N PHE A 174 21.09 -4.62 -11.84
CA PHE A 174 19.88 -4.46 -12.64
C PHE A 174 20.15 -4.44 -14.14
N LYS A 175 21.18 -3.72 -14.62
CA LYS A 175 21.58 -3.73 -16.03
C LYS A 175 21.88 -5.14 -16.53
N ARG A 176 22.65 -5.92 -15.77
CA ARG A 176 23.01 -7.30 -16.12
C ARG A 176 21.80 -8.23 -16.13
N LYS A 177 20.93 -8.14 -15.12
CA LYS A 177 19.81 -9.07 -14.94
C LYS A 177 18.60 -8.72 -15.80
N PHE A 178 18.34 -7.43 -16.02
CA PHE A 178 17.22 -6.96 -16.86
C PHE A 178 17.28 -7.54 -18.28
N GLN A 179 18.48 -7.62 -18.88
CA GLN A 179 18.68 -8.18 -20.22
C GLN A 179 18.24 -9.66 -20.32
N LEU A 180 18.20 -10.36 -19.20
CA LEU A 180 17.85 -11.78 -19.14
C LEU A 180 16.36 -12.00 -18.87
N THR A 181 15.67 -11.04 -18.25
CA THR A 181 14.30 -11.21 -17.76
C THR A 181 13.41 -9.97 -17.90
N PRO A 182 13.20 -9.43 -19.11
CA PRO A 182 12.28 -8.33 -19.30
C PRO A 182 10.84 -8.73 -18.95
N ILE A 183 10.10 -7.81 -18.34
CA ILE A 183 8.64 -7.92 -18.14
C ILE A 183 7.98 -7.17 -19.32
N PRO A 184 7.38 -7.86 -20.30
CA PRO A 184 6.99 -7.25 -21.58
C PRO A 184 6.03 -6.06 -21.49
N ASP A 185 5.20 -6.07 -20.47
CA ASP A 185 4.10 -5.13 -20.21
C ASP A 185 4.51 -3.95 -19.32
N ILE A 186 5.70 -3.98 -18.70
CA ILE A 186 6.32 -2.81 -18.05
C ILE A 186 7.63 -2.48 -18.76
N PRO A 187 7.64 -1.54 -19.72
CA PRO A 187 8.87 -1.09 -20.36
C PRO A 187 9.75 -0.38 -19.34
N CYS A 188 10.71 -1.11 -18.77
CA CYS A 188 11.62 -0.64 -17.75
C CYS A 188 13.04 -0.69 -18.28
N ASN A 189 13.81 0.39 -18.21
CA ASN A 189 15.24 0.36 -18.50
C ASN A 189 15.98 0.78 -17.23
N PRO A 190 16.89 -0.03 -16.67
CA PRO A 190 17.65 0.32 -15.47
C PRO A 190 18.37 1.68 -15.54
N GLU A 191 18.69 2.20 -16.72
CA GLU A 191 19.24 3.55 -16.92
C GLU A 191 18.31 4.67 -16.44
N ILE A 192 17.03 4.38 -16.22
CA ILE A 192 16.07 5.31 -15.60
C ILE A 192 16.54 5.81 -14.24
N LEU A 193 17.37 5.03 -13.53
CA LEU A 193 17.97 5.40 -12.26
C LEU A 193 19.04 6.50 -12.38
N GLU A 194 19.58 6.74 -13.58
CA GLU A 194 20.54 7.82 -13.85
C GLU A 194 19.85 9.10 -14.31
N ARG A 195 18.65 8.99 -14.89
CA ARG A 195 17.91 10.13 -15.45
C ARG A 195 17.36 11.00 -14.34
N THR A 196 17.53 12.33 -14.43
CA THR A 196 16.83 13.25 -13.54
C THR A 196 15.32 13.01 -13.64
N LEU A 197 14.66 12.90 -12.49
CA LEU A 197 13.19 12.84 -12.48
C LEU A 197 12.65 14.13 -13.12
N PRO A 198 11.58 14.08 -13.92
CA PRO A 198 11.00 15.28 -14.51
C PRO A 198 10.72 16.33 -13.43
N SER A 199 10.98 17.59 -13.73
CA SER A 199 10.60 18.69 -12.84
C SER A 199 9.07 18.85 -12.92
N TYR A 200 8.34 18.22 -12.00
CA TYR A 200 6.91 18.39 -11.88
C TYR A 200 6.62 19.76 -11.25
N LYS A 201 5.76 20.55 -11.90
CA LYS A 201 5.35 21.85 -11.36
C LYS A 201 4.12 21.64 -10.50
N CYS A 202 4.33 21.29 -9.23
CA CYS A 202 3.23 21.19 -8.27
C CYS A 202 2.53 22.54 -8.16
N LYS A 203 1.31 22.60 -8.69
CA LYS A 203 0.45 23.77 -8.73
C LYS A 203 -0.84 23.36 -8.07
N PHE A 204 -0.81 23.30 -6.75
CA PHE A 204 -2.03 23.13 -6.01
C PHE A 204 -2.88 24.39 -6.20
N SER A 205 -3.94 24.26 -6.98
CA SER A 205 -4.98 25.27 -7.03
C SER A 205 -5.95 24.97 -5.91
N ASP A 206 -5.84 25.73 -4.82
CA ASP A 206 -6.88 25.85 -3.81
C ASP A 206 -8.11 26.47 -4.49
N LYS A 207 -8.91 25.67 -5.21
CA LYS A 207 -10.29 26.02 -5.52
C LYS A 207 -11.15 25.77 -4.28
N ARG A 208 -10.75 26.41 -3.17
CA ARG A 208 -11.61 26.85 -2.08
C ARG A 208 -11.36 28.33 -1.84
N THR A 209 -11.29 29.13 -2.90
CA THR A 209 -11.82 30.48 -2.80
C THR A 209 -13.31 30.27 -2.59
N LEU A 210 -13.75 30.38 -1.33
CA LEU A 210 -15.13 30.70 -1.01
C LEU A 210 -15.62 31.69 -2.06
N GLU A 211 -16.79 31.43 -2.62
CA GLU A 211 -17.66 32.46 -3.15
C GLU A 211 -17.80 33.52 -2.06
N GLY A 212 -16.86 34.46 -2.04
CA GLY A 212 -16.92 35.65 -1.24
C GLY A 212 -17.96 36.49 -1.92
N ASP A 213 -19.17 36.43 -1.37
CA ASP A 213 -20.29 37.30 -1.66
C ASP A 213 -19.76 38.67 -2.06
N THR A 214 -20.02 39.02 -3.32
CA THR A 214 -19.91 40.40 -3.76
C THR A 214 -21.12 41.12 -3.18
N LEU A 215 -21.13 41.33 -1.87
CA LEU A 215 -22.06 42.29 -1.28
C LEU A 215 -21.47 43.68 -1.53
N SER A 216 -21.97 44.28 -2.60
CA SER A 216 -21.75 45.68 -2.93
C SER A 216 -22.03 46.53 -1.69
N SER A 217 -21.00 47.25 -1.25
CA SER A 217 -21.11 48.29 -0.24
C SER A 217 -21.84 49.48 -0.84
N ASP A 218 -23.15 49.59 -0.61
CA ASP A 218 -23.83 50.88 -0.69
C ASP A 218 -24.08 51.41 0.72
N VAL A 219 -23.31 52.44 1.01
CA VAL A 219 -23.40 53.34 2.14
C VAL A 219 -24.76 54.03 2.11
N ASN A 220 -25.51 53.98 3.22
CA ASN A 220 -26.20 55.15 3.75
C ASN A 220 -26.62 54.96 5.22
N ASN A 221 -26.24 55.95 6.03
CA ASN A 221 -26.65 56.19 7.41
C ASN A 221 -28.18 56.31 7.52
N ASP A 222 -28.80 55.86 8.61
CA ASP A 222 -29.09 56.73 9.77
C ASP A 222 -29.82 55.99 10.92
N HIS A 223 -29.55 56.47 12.13
CA HIS A 223 -30.25 56.34 13.40
C HIS A 223 -30.46 54.99 14.16
N SER A 224 -29.65 54.86 15.22
CA SER A 224 -30.06 54.74 16.64
C SER A 224 -30.86 53.51 17.09
N GLU A 225 -30.23 52.62 17.87
CA GLU A 225 -30.44 52.58 19.33
C GLU A 225 -29.42 51.66 20.02
N SER A 226 -28.93 52.12 21.17
CA SER A 226 -27.99 51.44 22.04
C SER A 226 -28.61 50.22 22.72
N LEU A 227 -27.81 49.17 22.96
CA LEU A 227 -27.71 48.56 24.29
C LEU A 227 -26.46 47.72 24.42
N SER A 228 -25.62 48.17 25.33
CA SER A 228 -24.34 47.63 25.76
C SER A 228 -24.52 46.37 26.60
N ARG A 229 -23.66 45.36 26.41
CA ARG A 229 -23.06 44.65 27.54
C ARG A 229 -21.77 43.92 27.18
N ALA A 230 -20.79 44.16 28.04
CA ALA A 230 -19.41 43.79 27.92
C ALA A 230 -19.13 42.30 28.19
N SER A 231 -18.03 41.87 27.58
CA SER A 231 -17.06 40.86 27.97
C SER A 231 -17.18 40.28 29.38
N ARG A 232 -17.03 38.94 29.48
CA ARG A 232 -16.09 38.32 30.44
C ARG A 232 -15.78 36.88 30.04
N ALA A 233 -14.49 36.64 29.82
CA ALA A 233 -13.85 35.35 29.95
C ALA A 233 -13.93 34.86 31.40
N GLN A 234 -14.01 33.54 31.60
CA GLN A 234 -13.44 32.81 32.73
C GLN A 234 -13.60 31.28 32.51
N SER A 235 -12.47 30.59 32.30
CA SER A 235 -12.14 29.36 33.06
C SER A 235 -11.39 29.81 34.34
N PRO A 236 -11.09 29.00 35.39
CA PRO A 236 -11.01 27.53 35.48
C PRO A 236 -11.48 26.92 36.85
N THR A 237 -11.35 25.59 37.04
CA THR A 237 -10.98 24.80 38.27
C THR A 237 -11.31 23.30 38.01
N SER A 238 -10.47 22.26 38.12
CA SER A 238 -9.45 21.77 39.09
C SER A 238 -10.00 21.13 40.39
N TYR A 239 -9.35 20.02 40.80
CA TYR A 239 -9.52 19.05 41.93
C TYR A 239 -10.37 17.80 41.60
N GLY A 240 -9.88 16.55 41.65
CA GLY A 240 -9.04 15.83 42.66
C GLY A 240 -10.00 15.04 43.59
N ASP A 241 -9.90 13.77 43.98
CA ASP A 241 -8.91 12.68 43.95
C ASP A 241 -9.64 11.34 44.22
N LEU A 242 -8.94 10.22 43.99
CA LEU A 242 -9.27 8.84 44.40
C LEU A 242 -9.44 8.67 45.93
N PRO A 243 -9.99 7.53 46.38
CA PRO A 243 -9.11 6.59 47.06
C PRO A 243 -9.26 5.12 46.65
N ASP A 244 -8.20 4.40 46.98
CA ASP A 244 -7.83 3.03 46.64
C ASP A 244 -8.06 2.07 47.84
N GLU A 245 -7.92 0.79 47.52
CA GLU A 245 -7.58 -0.37 48.36
C GLU A 245 -8.66 -1.35 48.86
N LYS A 246 -8.64 -2.54 48.19
CA LYS A 246 -8.32 -3.92 48.69
C LYS A 246 -9.16 -4.48 49.86
N GLN A 247 -9.45 -5.78 50.00
CA GLN A 247 -8.82 -7.03 49.55
C GLN A 247 -9.75 -8.22 49.89
N GLY A 248 -9.62 -9.35 49.17
CA GLY A 248 -9.79 -10.68 49.78
C GLY A 248 -10.83 -11.64 49.15
N SER A 249 -10.35 -12.61 48.37
CA SER A 249 -11.01 -13.92 48.18
C SER A 249 -10.89 -14.77 49.46
N PRO A 250 -11.68 -15.87 49.64
CA PRO A 250 -11.30 -17.17 49.05
C PRO A 250 -12.45 -18.13 48.66
N ALA A 251 -12.10 -19.02 47.73
CA ALA A 251 -12.50 -20.43 47.50
C ALA A 251 -13.90 -20.97 47.88
N MET A 252 -14.57 -21.56 46.88
CA MET A 252 -14.94 -22.99 46.79
C MET A 252 -15.11 -23.38 45.32
#